data_AF-A0A2T2YU77-F1
#
_entry.id   AF-A0A2T2YU77-F1
#
_cell.length_a   1.000
_cell.length_b   1.000
_cell.length_c   1.000
_cell.angle_alpha   90.00
_cell.angle_beta   90.00
_cell.angle_gamma   90.00
#
_symmetry.space_group_name_H-M   'P 1'
#
loop_
_entity.id
_entity.type
_entity.pdbx_description
1 polymer ?
#
loop_
_entity_poly.entity_id
_entity_poly.type
_entity_poly.pdbx_seq_one_letter_code
_entity_poly.pdbx_strand_id
1 'polypeptide(L)'
;MRDVGTYIYGLADTLSQALDSAAKDVAELLNRSWTGDYADEFSEGWTDVHDGGRQIFEALATMAENYEEVVTEINNGGAVQFSETERAELINHAVTLASGERRDAIRSADSWAAHIKKIDNDRSLPWSDRSVWNEYDFCAALTIRDYLDTAIDVLSPPLADKVTRYASATDNRYRSITVEDSGKRMSAVAKVDPSTRKWWWFRVPDSGPILEDLARWDRFENSQ
;
A
#
# COMPACT_ATOMS: atom_id res chain seq x y z
N MET A 1 8.72 5.92 -7.07
CA MET A 1 8.90 4.79 -6.14
C MET A 1 10.29 4.72 -5.54
N ARG A 2 11.36 5.00 -6.30
CA ARG A 2 12.62 5.49 -5.71
C ARG A 2 12.35 6.64 -4.72
N ASP A 3 11.43 7.55 -5.08
CA ASP A 3 10.92 8.60 -4.18
C ASP A 3 10.31 8.12 -2.86
N VAL A 4 9.66 6.93 -2.81
CA VAL A 4 9.03 6.43 -1.57
C VAL A 4 10.09 5.81 -0.67
N GLY A 5 11.02 5.03 -1.21
CA GLY A 5 12.18 4.54 -0.46
C GLY A 5 13.03 5.70 0.06
N THR A 6 13.31 6.70 -0.78
CA THR A 6 14.02 7.93 -0.37
C THR A 6 13.24 8.73 0.68
N TYR A 7 11.91 8.82 0.56
CA TYR A 7 11.08 9.51 1.55
C TYR A 7 11.05 8.79 2.90
N ILE A 8 10.86 7.46 2.91
CA ILE A 8 10.85 6.65 4.13
C ILE A 8 12.21 6.68 4.82
N TYR A 9 13.30 6.57 4.04
CA TYR A 9 14.65 6.72 4.57
C TYR A 9 14.88 8.12 5.17
N GLY A 10 14.49 9.18 4.45
CA GLY A 10 14.62 10.55 4.96
C GLY A 10 13.77 10.83 6.20
N LEU A 11 12.59 10.22 6.30
CA LEU A 11 11.75 10.30 7.49
C LEU A 11 12.38 9.55 8.68
N ALA A 12 12.89 8.33 8.46
CA ALA A 12 13.57 7.56 9.49
C ALA A 12 14.82 8.28 10.01
N ASP A 13 15.61 8.87 9.11
CA ASP A 13 16.80 9.67 9.46
C ASP A 13 16.44 10.93 10.27
N THR A 14 15.40 11.67 9.83
CA THR A 14 14.92 12.86 10.55
C THR A 14 14.43 12.51 11.96
N LEU A 15 13.68 11.41 12.10
CA LEU A 15 13.16 10.96 13.39
C LEU A 15 14.27 10.45 14.31
N SER A 16 15.30 9.76 13.77
CA SER A 16 16.48 9.35 14.52
C SER A 16 17.25 10.55 15.06
N GLN A 17 17.48 11.58 14.23
CA GLN A 17 18.18 12.79 14.64
C GLN A 17 17.41 13.57 15.71
N ALA A 18 16.08 13.62 15.60
CA ALA A 18 15.23 14.24 16.61
C ALA A 18 15.29 13.48 17.94
N LEU A 19 15.29 12.14 17.91
CA LEU A 19 15.40 11.30 19.09
C LEU A 19 16.77 11.44 19.77
N ASP A 20 17.86 11.50 19.00
CA ASP A 20 19.21 11.77 19.50
C ASP A 20 19.34 13.17 20.12
N SER A 21 18.61 14.16 19.58
CA SER A 21 18.55 15.50 20.16
C SER A 21 17.85 15.48 21.52
N ALA A 22 16.68 14.83 21.61
CA ALA A 22 15.96 14.69 22.86
C ALA A 22 16.77 13.91 23.91
N ALA A 23 17.56 12.92 23.49
CA ALA A 23 18.44 12.17 24.39
C ALA A 23 19.51 13.07 25.03
N LYS A 24 20.04 14.06 24.29
CA LYS A 24 21.00 15.04 24.83
C LYS A 24 20.34 15.95 25.87
N ASP A 25 19.12 16.41 25.62
CA ASP A 25 18.38 17.26 26.55
C ASP A 25 18.06 16.51 27.86
N VAL A 26 17.64 15.24 27.75
CA VAL A 26 17.40 14.37 28.91
C VAL A 26 18.68 14.10 29.68
N ALA A 27 19.78 13.79 28.99
CA ALA A 27 21.08 13.59 29.64
C ALA A 27 21.59 14.86 30.35
N GLU A 28 21.34 16.04 29.78
CA GLU A 28 21.70 17.31 30.42
C GLU A 28 20.87 17.57 31.69
N LEU A 29 19.57 17.28 31.66
CA LEU A 29 18.66 17.44 32.79
C LEU A 29 19.05 16.52 33.97
N LEU A 30 19.33 15.25 33.68
CA LEU A 30 19.69 14.24 34.68
C LEU A 30 21.09 14.48 35.26
N ASN A 31 22.02 15.07 34.50
CA ASN A 31 23.37 15.36 34.98
C ASN A 31 23.50 16.65 35.80
N ARG A 32 22.57 17.61 35.65
CA ARG A 32 22.73 18.96 36.23
C ARG A 32 21.92 19.22 37.49
N SER A 33 20.66 18.80 37.55
CA SER A 33 19.74 19.33 38.57
C SER A 33 18.68 18.37 39.06
N TRP A 34 18.36 17.31 38.33
CA TRP A 34 17.32 16.37 38.72
C TRP A 34 17.92 15.04 39.17
N THR A 35 17.76 14.72 40.47
CA THR A 35 18.33 13.53 41.12
C THR A 35 17.33 12.90 42.09
N GLY A 36 17.57 11.64 42.48
CA GLY A 36 16.73 10.86 43.40
C GLY A 36 15.83 9.86 42.68
N ASP A 37 15.12 9.03 43.46
CA ASP A 37 14.42 7.83 42.96
C ASP A 37 13.51 8.06 41.73
N TYR A 38 12.83 9.21 41.66
CA TYR A 38 11.99 9.56 40.49
C TYR A 38 12.80 9.92 39.23
N ALA A 39 14.00 10.46 39.39
CA ALA A 39 14.90 10.72 38.28
C ALA A 39 15.48 9.40 37.73
N ASP A 40 15.73 8.43 38.61
CA ASP A 40 16.22 7.11 38.24
C ASP A 40 15.14 6.31 37.46
N GLU A 41 13.91 6.27 37.97
CA GLU A 41 12.77 5.63 37.28
C GLU A 41 12.47 6.28 35.91
N PHE A 42 12.54 7.61 35.82
CA PHE A 42 12.41 8.31 34.56
C PHE A 42 13.56 7.98 33.58
N SER A 43 14.79 7.88 34.07
CA SER A 43 15.96 7.53 33.25
C SER A 43 15.84 6.12 32.65
N GLU A 44 15.36 5.15 33.43
CA GLU A 44 15.09 3.80 32.94
C GLU A 44 13.99 3.80 31.86
N GLY A 45 12.84 4.43 32.15
CA GLY A 45 11.75 4.53 31.17
C GLY A 45 12.14 5.29 29.90
N TRP A 46 12.97 6.32 29.99
CA TRP A 46 13.53 7.03 28.84
C TRP A 46 14.45 6.15 28.00
N THR A 47 15.28 5.32 28.65
CA THR A 47 16.17 4.38 27.96
C THR A 47 15.36 3.38 27.12
N ASP A 48 14.30 2.81 27.69
CA ASP A 48 13.42 1.87 26.98
C ASP A 48 12.73 2.51 25.77
N VAL A 49 12.22 3.74 25.93
CA VAL A 49 11.57 4.49 24.84
C VAL A 49 12.57 4.87 23.75
N HIS A 50 13.77 5.30 24.13
CA HIS A 50 14.84 5.65 23.21
C HIS A 50 15.29 4.44 22.38
N ASP A 51 15.56 3.31 23.04
CA ASP A 51 16.06 2.12 22.37
C ASP A 51 14.98 1.47 21.50
N GLY A 52 13.73 1.43 21.96
CA GLY A 52 12.60 0.98 21.16
C GLY A 52 12.34 1.87 19.93
N GLY A 53 12.45 3.20 20.10
CA GLY A 53 12.35 4.15 18.99
C GLY A 53 13.43 3.93 17.94
N ARG A 54 14.68 3.70 18.39
CA ARG A 54 15.81 3.43 17.49
C ARG A 54 15.63 2.14 16.70
N GLN A 55 15.15 1.07 17.34
CA GLN A 55 14.85 -0.21 16.66
C GLN A 55 13.77 -0.04 15.59
N ILE A 56 12.74 0.78 15.84
CA ILE A 56 11.70 1.07 14.85
C ILE A 56 12.28 1.84 13.66
N PHE A 57 13.15 2.83 13.90
CA PHE A 57 13.75 3.62 12.82
C PHE A 57 14.77 2.79 12.00
N GLU A 58 15.56 1.94 12.64
CA GLU A 58 16.43 0.96 11.98
C GLU A 58 15.62 -0.02 11.12
N ALA A 59 14.48 -0.51 11.62
CA ALA A 59 13.57 -1.36 10.85
C ALA A 59 12.97 -0.62 9.65
N LEU A 60 12.60 0.66 9.80
CA LEU A 60 12.10 1.49 8.69
C LEU A 60 13.16 1.76 7.63
N ALA A 61 14.42 2.01 8.03
CA ALA A 61 15.54 2.17 7.11
C ALA A 61 15.85 0.86 6.38
N THR A 62 15.91 -0.26 7.11
CA THR A 62 16.10 -1.61 6.55
C THR A 62 14.96 -1.98 5.59
N MET A 63 13.71 -1.62 5.92
CA MET A 63 12.59 -1.78 5.00
C MET A 63 12.80 -0.95 3.75
N ALA A 64 13.18 0.33 3.86
CA ALA A 64 13.44 1.19 2.70
C ALA A 64 14.53 0.62 1.77
N GLU A 65 15.59 0.04 2.34
CA GLU A 65 16.67 -0.64 1.61
C GLU A 65 16.18 -1.95 0.95
N ASN A 66 15.47 -2.80 1.71
CA ASN A 66 14.87 -4.03 1.19
C ASN A 66 13.80 -3.75 0.11
N TYR A 67 13.16 -2.58 0.13
CA TYR A 67 12.24 -2.16 -0.93
C TYR A 67 12.97 -1.84 -2.24
N GLU A 68 14.22 -1.36 -2.19
CA GLU A 68 15.05 -1.17 -3.38
C GLU A 68 15.51 -2.53 -3.95
N GLU A 69 15.81 -3.50 -3.09
CA GLU A 69 16.20 -4.86 -3.45
C GLU A 69 15.02 -5.72 -3.97
N VAL A 70 13.85 -5.67 -3.32
CA VAL A 70 12.62 -6.35 -3.76
C VAL A 70 12.11 -5.78 -5.09
N VAL A 71 12.24 -4.46 -5.31
CA VAL A 71 11.98 -3.86 -6.62
C VAL A 71 12.97 -4.38 -7.67
N THR A 72 14.23 -4.60 -7.29
CA THR A 72 15.26 -5.16 -8.19
C THR A 72 14.98 -6.63 -8.53
N GLU A 73 14.52 -7.45 -7.59
CA GLU A 73 14.12 -8.85 -7.86
C GLU A 73 12.82 -8.96 -8.67
N ILE A 74 11.81 -8.11 -8.40
CA ILE A 74 10.58 -8.06 -9.22
C ILE A 74 10.90 -7.60 -10.66
N ASN A 75 11.87 -6.70 -10.84
CA ASN A 75 12.32 -6.25 -12.15
C ASN A 75 13.11 -7.30 -12.95
N ASN A 76 13.65 -8.33 -12.30
CA ASN A 76 14.43 -9.39 -12.94
C ASN A 76 13.55 -10.52 -13.53
N GLY A 77 12.23 -10.48 -13.32
CA GLY A 77 11.25 -11.38 -13.93
C GLY A 77 10.67 -10.87 -15.26
N GLY A 78 11.51 -10.37 -16.19
CA GLY A 78 11.10 -10.02 -17.57
C GLY A 78 10.48 -8.63 -17.76
N ALA A 79 10.92 -7.64 -17.00
CA ALA A 79 10.26 -6.34 -16.87
C ALA A 79 10.25 -5.49 -18.16
N VAL A 80 9.04 -5.12 -18.57
CA VAL A 80 8.78 -4.03 -19.52
C VAL A 80 9.48 -2.76 -19.02
N GLN A 81 10.53 -2.30 -19.72
CA GLN A 81 11.29 -1.10 -19.36
C GLN A 81 10.68 0.15 -20.00
N PHE A 82 10.51 1.23 -19.23
CA PHE A 82 10.04 2.53 -19.73
C PHE A 82 11.21 3.50 -19.92
N SER A 83 11.33 4.06 -21.13
CA SER A 83 12.28 5.12 -21.49
C SER A 83 11.98 6.42 -20.74
N GLU A 84 12.94 7.35 -20.72
CA GLU A 84 12.76 8.66 -20.10
C GLU A 84 11.58 9.45 -20.69
N THR A 85 11.41 9.41 -22.02
CA THR A 85 10.27 10.06 -22.70
C THR A 85 8.94 9.45 -22.28
N GLU A 86 8.85 8.11 -22.22
CA GLU A 86 7.64 7.43 -21.74
C GLU A 86 7.35 7.76 -20.27
N ARG A 87 8.39 7.86 -19.43
CA ARG A 87 8.25 8.27 -18.02
C ARG A 87 7.75 9.71 -17.89
N ALA A 88 8.24 10.62 -18.72
CA ALA A 88 7.76 12.00 -18.74
C ALA A 88 6.28 12.08 -19.16
N GLU A 89 5.88 11.29 -20.16
CA GLU A 89 4.47 11.18 -20.57
C GLU A 89 3.59 10.64 -19.43
N LEU A 90 4.00 9.55 -18.78
CA LEU A 90 3.29 8.97 -17.64
C LEU A 90 3.06 9.98 -16.50
N ILE A 91 4.08 10.79 -16.18
CA ILE A 91 3.99 11.83 -15.14
C ILE A 91 3.03 12.95 -15.56
N ASN A 92 3.11 13.41 -16.82
CA ASN A 92 2.23 14.47 -17.33
C ASN A 92 0.76 14.06 -17.29
N HIS A 93 0.48 12.78 -17.55
CA HIS A 93 -0.85 12.18 -17.55
C HIS A 93 -1.26 11.55 -16.21
N ALA A 94 -0.58 11.88 -15.11
CA ALA A 94 -0.95 11.42 -13.78
C ALA A 94 -2.37 11.87 -13.40
N VAL A 95 -3.18 10.93 -12.92
CA VAL A 95 -4.57 11.14 -12.50
C VAL A 95 -4.63 11.64 -11.05
N THR A 96 -5.61 12.48 -10.74
CA THR A 96 -5.83 12.97 -9.38
C THR A 96 -6.74 12.00 -8.63
N LEU A 97 -6.22 11.45 -7.53
CA LEU A 97 -6.96 10.57 -6.62
C LEU A 97 -7.96 11.38 -5.78
N ALA A 98 -8.91 10.70 -5.14
CA ALA A 98 -9.86 11.35 -4.22
C ALA A 98 -9.18 12.09 -3.06
N SER A 99 -7.96 11.69 -2.67
CA SER A 99 -7.13 12.37 -1.68
C SER A 99 -6.52 13.69 -2.16
N GLY A 100 -6.61 13.99 -3.45
CA GLY A 100 -5.91 15.11 -4.10
C GLY A 100 -4.48 14.78 -4.56
N GLU A 101 -3.93 13.61 -4.19
CA GLU A 101 -2.64 13.13 -4.69
C GLU A 101 -2.71 12.89 -6.20
N ARG A 102 -1.67 13.25 -6.94
CA ARG A 102 -1.52 12.86 -8.36
C ARG A 102 -0.70 11.59 -8.48
N ARG A 103 -1.20 10.61 -9.23
CA ARG A 103 -0.55 9.32 -9.42
C ARG A 103 -0.50 8.93 -10.90
N ASP A 104 0.69 8.57 -11.38
CA ASP A 104 0.88 8.06 -12.74
C ASP A 104 0.43 6.59 -12.89
N ALA A 105 0.33 6.11 -14.13
CA ALA A 105 -0.18 4.77 -14.42
C ALA A 105 0.73 3.67 -13.85
N ILE A 106 2.05 3.86 -13.78
CA ILE A 106 2.97 2.86 -13.24
C ILE A 106 2.80 2.75 -11.73
N ARG A 107 2.81 3.88 -11.01
CA ARG A 107 2.54 3.90 -9.57
C ARG A 107 1.18 3.27 -9.23
N SER A 108 0.18 3.46 -10.08
CA SER A 108 -1.15 2.84 -9.91
C SER A 108 -1.09 1.31 -10.14
N ALA A 109 -0.37 0.85 -11.16
CA ALA A 109 -0.14 -0.57 -11.42
C ALA A 109 0.63 -1.27 -10.29
N ASP A 110 1.64 -0.61 -9.73
CA ASP A 110 2.43 -1.15 -8.62
C ASP A 110 1.62 -1.17 -7.32
N SER A 111 0.79 -0.14 -7.10
CA SER A 111 -0.17 -0.13 -5.99
C SER A 111 -1.16 -1.29 -6.11
N TRP A 112 -1.70 -1.53 -7.31
CA TRP A 112 -2.56 -2.66 -7.61
C TRP A 112 -1.86 -4.00 -7.31
N ALA A 113 -0.62 -4.17 -7.77
CA ALA A 113 0.19 -5.35 -7.51
C ALA A 113 0.41 -5.61 -6.01
N ALA A 114 0.75 -4.57 -5.25
CA ALA A 114 0.94 -4.66 -3.82
C ALA A 114 -0.36 -5.07 -3.10
N HIS A 115 -1.50 -4.51 -3.49
CA HIS A 115 -2.79 -4.84 -2.89
C HIS A 115 -3.17 -6.29 -3.19
N ILE A 116 -3.01 -6.75 -4.44
CA ILE A 116 -3.30 -8.15 -4.80
C ILE A 116 -2.40 -9.12 -4.05
N LYS A 117 -1.11 -8.81 -3.88
CA LYS A 117 -0.21 -9.64 -3.08
C LYS A 117 -0.66 -9.72 -1.61
N LYS A 118 -1.08 -8.60 -1.01
CA LYS A 118 -1.56 -8.58 0.38
C LYS A 118 -2.84 -9.40 0.54
N ILE A 119 -3.84 -9.18 -0.33
CA ILE A 119 -5.09 -9.94 -0.34
C ILE A 119 -4.82 -11.44 -0.47
N ASP A 120 -3.92 -11.81 -1.37
CA ASP A 120 -3.58 -13.20 -1.61
C ASP A 120 -2.91 -13.88 -0.41
N ASN A 121 -2.00 -13.18 0.26
CA ASN A 121 -1.40 -13.68 1.49
C ASN A 121 -2.45 -13.84 2.61
N ASP A 122 -3.34 -12.85 2.77
CA ASP A 122 -4.37 -12.83 3.81
C ASP A 122 -5.41 -13.92 3.65
N ARG A 123 -5.62 -14.44 2.43
CA ARG A 123 -6.55 -15.54 2.17
C ARG A 123 -6.28 -16.79 3.00
N SER A 124 -5.04 -16.97 3.47
CA SER A 124 -4.62 -18.09 4.31
C SER A 124 -4.76 -17.85 5.82
N LEU A 125 -5.06 -16.62 6.23
CA LEU A 125 -5.14 -16.20 7.63
C LEU A 125 -6.57 -16.30 8.18
N PRO A 126 -6.74 -16.50 9.49
CA PRO A 126 -8.07 -16.55 10.09
C PRO A 126 -8.72 -15.17 10.08
N TRP A 127 -10.04 -15.12 9.89
CA TRP A 127 -10.83 -13.88 9.90
C TRP A 127 -10.70 -13.06 11.20
N SER A 128 -10.36 -13.70 12.33
CA SER A 128 -10.14 -13.03 13.62
C SER A 128 -8.78 -12.33 13.75
N ASP A 129 -7.85 -12.56 12.81
CA ASP A 129 -6.55 -11.89 12.79
C ASP A 129 -6.76 -10.38 12.58
N ARG A 130 -6.03 -9.55 13.31
CA ARG A 130 -6.20 -8.09 13.27
C ARG A 130 -5.40 -7.41 12.15
N SER A 131 -4.52 -8.14 11.48
CA SER A 131 -3.67 -7.66 10.39
C SER A 131 -4.27 -7.90 8.99
N VAL A 132 -5.36 -8.67 8.89
CA VAL A 132 -6.00 -9.00 7.62
C VAL A 132 -6.82 -7.84 7.09
N TRP A 133 -6.85 -7.72 5.77
CA TRP A 133 -7.67 -6.76 5.07
C TRP A 133 -9.13 -7.22 4.99
N ASN A 134 -10.05 -6.25 5.05
CA ASN A 134 -11.50 -6.45 5.01
C ASN A 134 -12.10 -6.01 3.66
N GLU A 135 -13.43 -5.95 3.57
CA GLU A 135 -14.13 -5.58 2.34
C GLU A 135 -13.87 -4.13 1.88
N TYR A 136 -13.55 -3.22 2.81
CA TYR A 136 -13.20 -1.83 2.48
C TYR A 136 -11.80 -1.72 1.90
N ASP A 137 -10.85 -2.49 2.41
CA ASP A 137 -9.50 -2.59 1.81
C ASP A 137 -9.57 -3.20 0.41
N PHE A 138 -10.45 -4.20 0.21
CA PHE A 138 -10.70 -4.75 -1.11
C PHE A 138 -11.32 -3.70 -2.05
N CYS A 139 -12.30 -2.93 -1.59
CA CYS A 139 -12.87 -1.80 -2.33
C CYS A 139 -11.79 -0.79 -2.75
N ALA A 140 -10.84 -0.48 -1.87
CA ALA A 140 -9.71 0.39 -2.18
C ALA A 140 -8.85 -0.20 -3.31
N ALA A 141 -8.57 -1.51 -3.29
CA ALA A 141 -7.83 -2.19 -4.35
C ALA A 141 -8.55 -2.09 -5.71
N LEU A 142 -9.86 -2.32 -5.76
CA LEU A 142 -10.65 -2.19 -7.00
C LEU A 142 -10.66 -0.76 -7.53
N THR A 143 -10.72 0.21 -6.62
CA THR A 143 -10.66 1.64 -6.96
C THR A 143 -9.28 2.03 -7.52
N ILE A 144 -8.19 1.47 -6.99
CA ILE A 144 -6.84 1.64 -7.56
C ILE A 144 -6.80 1.11 -9.00
N ARG A 145 -7.47 -0.01 -9.29
CA ARG A 145 -7.56 -0.55 -10.65
C ARG A 145 -8.37 0.35 -11.60
N ASP A 146 -9.40 1.02 -11.10
CA ASP A 146 -10.13 2.07 -11.84
C ASP A 146 -9.23 3.27 -12.17
N TYR A 147 -8.40 3.72 -11.22
CA TYR A 147 -7.45 4.80 -11.45
C TYR A 147 -6.36 4.42 -12.45
N LEU A 148 -5.84 3.20 -12.38
CA LEU A 148 -4.90 2.68 -13.37
C LEU A 148 -5.51 2.71 -14.77
N ASP A 149 -6.73 2.22 -14.90
CA ASP A 149 -7.44 2.18 -16.17
C ASP A 149 -7.73 3.58 -16.73
N THR A 150 -8.18 4.52 -15.87
CA THR A 150 -8.34 5.93 -16.23
C THR A 150 -7.01 6.55 -16.71
N ALA A 151 -5.91 6.20 -16.04
CA ALA A 151 -4.59 6.68 -16.43
C ALA A 151 -4.12 6.09 -17.76
N ILE A 152 -4.48 4.84 -18.08
CA ILE A 152 -4.17 4.20 -19.36
C ILE A 152 -4.95 4.85 -20.51
N ASP A 153 -6.22 5.17 -20.30
CA ASP A 153 -7.13 5.73 -21.32
C ASP A 153 -6.67 7.08 -21.91
N VAL A 154 -5.79 7.80 -21.19
CA VAL A 154 -5.29 9.12 -21.61
C VAL A 154 -3.87 9.08 -22.21
N LEU A 155 -3.21 7.91 -22.26
CA LEU A 155 -1.86 7.77 -22.82
C LEU A 155 -1.89 7.60 -24.33
N SER A 156 -0.75 7.83 -24.98
CA SER A 156 -0.59 7.42 -26.38
C SER A 156 -0.81 5.91 -26.53
N PRO A 157 -1.39 5.44 -27.66
CA PRO A 157 -1.69 4.01 -27.84
C PRO A 157 -0.50 3.06 -27.61
N PRO A 158 0.73 3.35 -28.08
CA PRO A 158 1.88 2.48 -27.82
C PRO A 158 2.23 2.37 -26.33
N LEU A 159 2.09 3.47 -25.59
CA LEU A 159 2.39 3.51 -24.16
C LEU A 159 1.27 2.87 -23.35
N ALA A 160 0.01 3.11 -23.70
CA ALA A 160 -1.16 2.44 -23.12
C ALA A 160 -1.04 0.91 -23.23
N ASP A 161 -0.70 0.40 -24.41
CA ASP A 161 -0.44 -1.03 -24.65
C ASP A 161 0.68 -1.58 -23.76
N LYS A 162 1.74 -0.78 -23.58
CA LYS A 162 2.90 -1.16 -22.78
C LYS A 162 2.59 -1.21 -21.29
N VAL A 163 1.85 -0.23 -20.77
CA VAL A 163 1.36 -0.22 -19.37
C VAL A 163 0.37 -1.36 -19.15
N THR A 164 -0.52 -1.63 -20.11
CA THR A 164 -1.46 -2.75 -20.03
C THR A 164 -0.72 -4.10 -19.92
N ARG A 165 0.34 -4.30 -20.73
CA ARG A 165 1.21 -5.49 -20.60
C ARG A 165 1.91 -5.53 -19.24
N TYR A 166 2.38 -4.40 -18.73
CA TYR A 166 3.00 -4.31 -17.41
C TYR A 166 2.03 -4.76 -16.29
N ALA A 167 0.76 -4.34 -16.34
CA ALA A 167 -0.24 -4.73 -15.35
C ALA A 167 -0.78 -6.16 -15.52
N SER A 168 -0.58 -6.79 -16.68
CA SER A 168 -1.21 -8.07 -17.04
C SER A 168 -0.87 -9.23 -16.10
N ALA A 169 0.36 -9.27 -15.56
CA ALA A 169 0.77 -10.31 -14.61
C ALA A 169 -0.06 -10.24 -13.32
N THR A 170 -0.25 -9.04 -12.78
CA THR A 170 -1.09 -8.79 -11.60
C THR A 170 -2.56 -9.09 -11.89
N ASP A 171 -3.06 -8.65 -13.04
CA ASP A 171 -4.42 -8.92 -13.49
C ASP A 171 -4.68 -10.44 -13.61
N ASN A 172 -3.71 -11.21 -14.08
CA ASN A 172 -3.77 -12.68 -14.14
C ASN A 172 -3.72 -13.30 -12.74
N ARG A 173 -2.87 -12.80 -11.84
CA ARG A 173 -2.83 -13.26 -10.45
C ARG A 173 -4.17 -13.02 -9.77
N TYR A 174 -4.73 -11.82 -9.91
CA TYR A 174 -6.04 -11.47 -9.39
C TYR A 174 -7.12 -12.44 -9.86
N ARG A 175 -7.18 -12.75 -11.17
CA ARG A 175 -8.12 -13.75 -11.69
C ARG A 175 -7.93 -15.13 -11.09
N SER A 176 -6.69 -15.55 -10.83
CA SER A 176 -6.39 -16.87 -10.28
C SER A 176 -6.78 -17.05 -8.81
N ILE A 177 -6.99 -15.96 -8.08
CA ILE A 177 -7.32 -15.96 -6.63
C ILE A 177 -8.77 -15.51 -6.36
N THR A 178 -9.53 -15.27 -7.43
CA THR A 178 -10.91 -14.79 -7.35
C THR A 178 -11.84 -15.62 -8.21
N VAL A 179 -13.11 -15.65 -7.83
CA VAL A 179 -14.21 -16.22 -8.63
C VAL A 179 -15.10 -15.11 -9.18
N GLU A 180 -15.93 -15.43 -10.17
CA GLU A 180 -16.94 -14.50 -10.69
C GLU A 180 -17.97 -14.15 -9.61
N ASP A 181 -18.42 -12.90 -9.63
CA ASP A 181 -19.39 -12.33 -8.70
C ASP A 181 -20.36 -11.40 -9.46
N SER A 182 -21.54 -11.15 -8.90
CA SER A 182 -22.50 -10.22 -9.51
C SER A 182 -22.01 -8.77 -9.49
N GLY A 183 -21.01 -8.45 -8.66
CA GLY A 183 -20.52 -7.10 -8.41
C GLY A 183 -21.43 -6.27 -7.52
N LYS A 184 -22.61 -6.78 -7.14
CA LYS A 184 -23.59 -6.05 -6.33
C LYS A 184 -23.10 -5.80 -4.91
N ARG A 185 -22.47 -6.80 -4.28
CA ARG A 185 -21.92 -6.67 -2.92
C ARG A 185 -20.85 -5.59 -2.85
N MET A 186 -19.85 -5.67 -3.73
CA MET A 186 -18.78 -4.67 -3.77
C MET A 186 -19.29 -3.28 -4.16
N SER A 187 -20.28 -3.21 -5.04
CA SER A 187 -20.90 -1.94 -5.41
C SER A 187 -21.69 -1.32 -4.25
N ALA A 188 -22.33 -2.13 -3.42
CA ALA A 188 -22.99 -1.68 -2.19
C ALA A 188 -21.98 -1.21 -1.12
N VAL A 189 -20.86 -1.91 -0.94
CA VAL A 189 -19.74 -1.50 -0.06
C VAL A 189 -19.22 -0.13 -0.48
N ALA A 190 -18.95 0.04 -1.78
CA ALA A 190 -18.39 1.25 -2.36
C ALA A 190 -19.42 2.39 -2.52
N LYS A 191 -20.72 2.09 -2.42
CA LYS A 191 -21.84 3.00 -2.76
C LYS A 191 -21.76 3.52 -4.19
N VAL A 192 -21.57 2.62 -5.14
CA VAL A 192 -21.44 2.92 -6.57
C VAL A 192 -22.44 2.13 -7.41
N ASP A 193 -22.70 2.60 -8.62
CA ASP A 193 -23.53 1.88 -9.59
C ASP A 193 -22.72 0.73 -10.24
N PRO A 194 -23.13 -0.54 -10.09
CA PRO A 194 -22.44 -1.68 -10.69
C PRO A 194 -22.40 -1.62 -12.22
N SER A 195 -23.38 -0.98 -12.89
CA SER A 195 -23.44 -0.91 -14.35
C SER A 195 -22.31 -0.06 -14.97
N THR A 196 -21.67 0.77 -14.15
CA THR A 196 -20.55 1.63 -14.56
C THR A 196 -19.18 0.97 -14.37
N ARG A 197 -19.15 -0.25 -13.82
CA ARG A 197 -17.93 -0.91 -13.38
C ARG A 197 -17.36 -1.84 -14.45
N LYS A 198 -16.05 -2.04 -14.37
CA LYS A 198 -15.29 -2.93 -15.27
C LYS A 198 -15.11 -4.30 -14.63
N TRP A 199 -14.63 -5.27 -15.43
CA TRP A 199 -14.64 -6.71 -15.11
C TRP A 199 -14.04 -7.07 -13.73
N TRP A 200 -13.10 -6.30 -13.20
CA TRP A 200 -12.50 -6.58 -11.88
C TRP A 200 -13.47 -6.36 -10.72
N TRP A 201 -14.52 -5.54 -10.88
CA TRP A 201 -15.56 -5.40 -9.85
C TRP A 201 -16.53 -6.58 -9.77
N PHE A 202 -16.53 -7.44 -10.80
CA PHE A 202 -17.39 -8.62 -10.89
C PHE A 202 -16.66 -9.88 -10.44
N ARG A 203 -15.74 -9.72 -9.48
CA ARG A 203 -14.96 -10.80 -8.91
C ARG A 203 -14.69 -10.54 -7.43
N VAL A 204 -14.63 -11.61 -6.65
CA VAL A 204 -14.31 -11.58 -5.22
C VAL A 204 -13.30 -12.67 -4.90
N PRO A 205 -12.46 -12.52 -3.84
CA PRO A 205 -11.61 -13.60 -3.36
C PRO A 205 -12.42 -14.89 -3.16
N ASP A 206 -11.85 -16.00 -3.59
CA ASP A 206 -12.48 -17.32 -3.50
C ASP A 206 -12.44 -17.93 -2.08
N SER A 207 -11.72 -17.29 -1.16
CA SER A 207 -11.54 -17.69 0.23
C SER A 207 -11.09 -16.52 1.11
N GLY A 208 -11.01 -16.75 2.42
CA GLY A 208 -10.34 -15.86 3.36
C GLY A 208 -11.22 -14.76 3.98
N PRO A 209 -10.60 -13.85 4.77
CA PRO A 209 -11.31 -12.90 5.61
C PRO A 209 -12.26 -11.96 4.83
N ILE A 210 -11.85 -11.50 3.65
CA ILE A 210 -12.66 -10.61 2.81
C ILE A 210 -13.97 -11.29 2.38
N LEU A 211 -13.92 -12.59 2.05
CA LEU A 211 -15.11 -13.33 1.65
C LEU A 211 -16.09 -13.50 2.83
N GLU A 212 -15.56 -13.74 4.04
CA GLU A 212 -16.34 -13.80 5.29
C GLU A 212 -17.01 -12.45 5.59
N ASP A 213 -16.30 -11.34 5.43
CA ASP A 213 -16.87 -10.00 5.60
C ASP A 213 -17.97 -9.70 4.57
N LEU A 214 -17.76 -10.13 3.31
CA LEU A 214 -18.74 -9.95 2.24
C LEU A 214 -20.05 -10.70 2.46
N ALA A 215 -20.07 -11.77 3.26
CA ALA A 215 -21.32 -12.48 3.59
C ALA A 215 -22.37 -11.56 4.25
N ARG A 216 -21.92 -10.50 4.96
CA ARG A 216 -22.82 -9.49 5.54
C ARG A 216 -23.60 -8.73 4.47
N TRP A 217 -23.06 -8.67 3.25
CA TRP A 217 -23.58 -7.92 2.13
C TRP A 217 -24.47 -8.77 1.19
N ASP A 218 -24.66 -10.06 1.47
CA ASP A 218 -25.48 -10.98 0.66
C ASP A 218 -26.94 -10.51 0.47
N ARG A 219 -27.44 -9.66 1.36
CA ARG A 219 -28.74 -8.98 1.20
C ARG A 219 -28.86 -8.19 -0.11
N PHE A 220 -27.75 -7.76 -0.70
CA PHE A 220 -27.71 -7.03 -1.97
C PHE A 220 -27.66 -7.93 -3.20
N GLU A 221 -27.35 -9.22 -3.06
CA GLU A 221 -27.42 -10.16 -4.18
C GLU A 221 -28.86 -10.32 -4.68
N ASN A 222 -29.79 -10.37 -3.72
CA ASN A 222 -31.21 -10.64 -3.94
C ASN A 222 -32.08 -9.39 -4.14
N SER A 223 -31.52 -8.19 -4.01
CA SER A 223 -32.24 -6.96 -4.36
C SER A 223 -32.35 -6.84 -5.88
N GLN A 224 -33.59 -6.85 -6.38
CA GLN A 224 -33.95 -6.53 -7.76
C GLN A 224 -33.89 -5.02 -7.99
#